data_AF-A0A3P6BYY0-F1
#
_entry.id   AF-A0A3P6BYY0-F1
#
_cell.length_a   1.000
_cell.length_b   1.000
_cell.length_c   1.000
_cell.angle_alpha   90.00
_cell.angle_beta   90.00
_cell.angle_gamma   90.00
#
_symmetry.space_group_name_H-M   'P 1'
#
loop_
_entity.id
_entity.type
_entity.pdbx_description
1 polymer ?
#
loop_
_entity_poly.entity_id
_entity_poly.type
_entity_poly.pdbx_seq_one_letter_code
_entity_poly.pdbx_strand_id
1 'polypeptide(L)'
;HVTNFLDLCTLLFYKYSSHPPISIHNQNTRRFYSILSVICFSCYYRPISVFVAMSLLTDLVNLNLSETTDKIIAEYIWVGGSGMDMRSKARTLPGPVSDPSELPKWNYDGSSTGQAPGEDSEVILYPQAIFKDPFRRGNNILVSFDPSSCCSHIFQHVMCDAYTPAGEPIPTNKRHAAAKVFSHPDVVAEVPWYGIEQEYTLLQKDVKWPVGWPIGGFPGPQGPYYCSVGADKSFGRDIVDAHYKACLYAGITISGINGEVMPGQWEFQVGPAVGISAGDEIWRITEVAGVVVSFDPKPIPGDWNGAGAHCNYSTKSMREDGGYEIIKKAIDKLGMRHKEHIAAYGEGNERRLTGHHETADINTFLWGVANRGASIRVGRDTEKEGKGYFEDRRPASNMDPYIVTSMIAETTILWKP
;
A
#
# COMPACT_ATOMS: atom_id res chain seq x y z
N HIS A 1 14.04 0.54 41.69
CA HIS A 1 14.54 1.48 40.65
C HIS A 1 13.87 2.86 40.64
N VAL A 2 12.62 3.04 41.08
CA VAL A 2 11.92 4.36 40.98
C VAL A 2 12.56 5.48 41.81
N THR A 3 13.16 5.19 42.96
CA THR A 3 13.76 6.19 43.88
C THR A 3 14.86 7.05 43.23
N ASN A 4 15.81 6.43 42.52
CA ASN A 4 17.00 7.13 42.01
C ASN A 4 16.70 8.23 40.96
N PHE A 5 15.50 8.26 40.37
CA PHE A 5 15.16 9.24 39.33
C PHE A 5 14.78 10.61 39.91
N LEU A 6 14.16 10.62 41.10
CA LEU A 6 13.80 11.86 41.81
C LEU A 6 15.05 12.64 42.25
N ASP A 7 16.07 11.94 42.73
CA ASP A 7 17.36 12.53 43.10
C ASP A 7 18.06 13.15 41.87
N LEU A 8 18.03 12.45 40.73
CA LEU A 8 18.64 12.91 39.47
C LEU A 8 18.00 14.20 38.94
N CYS A 9 16.66 14.27 38.94
CA CYS A 9 15.93 15.49 38.57
C CYS A 9 16.19 16.66 39.53
N THR A 10 16.30 16.38 40.83
CA THR A 10 16.61 17.40 41.86
C THR A 10 18.02 17.96 41.68
N LEU A 11 19.01 17.10 41.38
CA LEU A 11 20.38 17.49 41.05
C LEU A 11 20.46 18.34 39.78
N LEU A 12 19.70 18.01 38.73
CA LEU A 12 19.68 18.79 37.48
C LEU A 12 19.09 20.20 37.70
N PHE A 13 18.03 20.35 38.50
CA PHE A 13 17.41 21.65 38.76
C PHE A 13 18.35 22.61 39.53
N TYR A 14 19.13 22.08 40.48
CA TYR A 14 20.17 22.86 41.19
C TYR A 14 21.39 23.19 40.33
N LYS A 15 21.67 22.43 39.27
CA LYS A 15 22.87 22.63 38.43
C LYS A 15 22.72 23.73 37.37
N TYR A 16 21.49 24.15 37.07
CA TYR A 16 21.18 25.18 36.07
C TYR A 16 20.55 26.47 36.62
N SER A 17 20.32 26.57 37.95
CA SER A 17 19.76 27.76 38.60
C SER A 17 20.85 28.76 39.01
N SER A 18 21.33 29.56 38.06
CA SER A 18 22.46 30.49 38.21
C SER A 18 22.15 31.80 38.97
N HIS A 19 21.44 31.74 40.10
CA HIS A 19 21.14 32.88 40.98
C HIS A 19 21.41 32.54 42.47
N PRO A 20 21.86 33.52 43.29
CA PRO A 20 22.18 33.29 44.71
C PRO A 20 20.93 33.08 45.59
N PRO A 21 21.07 32.45 46.77
CA PRO A 21 19.93 32.09 47.62
C PRO A 21 19.27 33.32 48.27
N ILE A 22 18.02 33.60 47.86
CA ILE A 22 17.18 34.63 48.47
C ILE A 22 16.50 34.06 49.72
N SER A 23 16.59 34.78 50.85
CA SER A 23 15.91 34.40 52.10
C SER A 23 14.38 34.48 51.97
N ILE A 24 13.69 33.35 52.17
CA ILE A 24 12.24 33.27 51.99
C ILE A 24 11.53 33.57 53.33
N HIS A 25 11.04 34.80 53.46
CA HIS A 25 10.17 35.25 54.56
C HIS A 25 8.89 35.91 54.04
N ASN A 26 8.07 35.15 53.30
CA ASN A 26 6.68 35.52 53.03
C ASN A 26 5.80 34.27 52.81
N GLN A 27 4.55 34.28 53.32
CA GLN A 27 3.62 33.16 53.17
C GLN A 27 3.05 33.06 51.74
N ASN A 28 2.90 34.18 51.04
CA ASN A 28 2.33 34.20 49.68
C ASN A 28 3.19 33.41 48.67
N THR A 29 4.52 33.44 48.81
CA THR A 29 5.43 32.71 47.93
C THR A 29 5.22 31.19 48.01
N ARG A 30 4.89 30.64 49.20
CA ARG A 30 4.62 29.20 49.36
C ARG A 30 3.40 28.73 48.56
N ARG A 31 2.35 29.55 48.47
CA ARG A 31 1.17 29.24 47.63
C ARG A 31 1.51 29.20 46.14
N PHE A 32 2.37 30.08 45.67
CA PHE A 32 2.79 30.11 44.26
C PHE A 32 3.58 28.84 43.89
N TYR A 33 4.54 28.44 44.73
CA TYR A 33 5.27 27.19 44.53
C TYR A 33 4.39 25.93 44.64
N SER A 34 3.40 25.89 45.55
CA SER A 34 2.47 24.74 45.60
C SER A 34 1.58 24.63 44.37
N ILE A 35 1.20 25.76 43.75
CA ILE A 35 0.41 25.75 42.51
C ILE A 35 1.29 25.25 41.34
N LEU A 36 2.54 25.74 41.22
CA LEU A 36 3.47 25.21 40.21
C LEU A 36 3.76 23.72 40.41
N SER A 37 3.94 23.23 41.64
CA SER A 37 4.22 21.81 41.88
C SER A 37 3.02 20.92 41.52
N VAL A 38 1.78 21.34 41.81
CA VAL A 38 0.57 20.60 41.41
C VAL A 38 0.37 20.61 39.90
N ILE A 39 0.61 21.74 39.22
CA ILE A 39 0.57 21.81 37.75
C ILE A 39 1.64 20.87 37.15
N CYS A 40 2.87 20.94 37.64
CA CYS A 40 3.96 20.10 37.15
C CYS A 40 3.71 18.60 37.39
N PHE A 41 3.20 18.21 38.58
CA PHE A 41 2.79 16.83 38.85
C PHE A 41 1.69 16.36 37.90
N SER A 42 0.63 17.16 37.68
CA SER A 42 -0.46 16.80 36.78
C SER A 42 0.00 16.65 35.32
N CYS A 43 0.89 17.55 34.87
CA CYS A 43 1.50 17.51 33.53
C CYS A 43 2.51 16.38 33.33
N TYR A 44 3.14 15.83 34.38
CA TYR A 44 4.04 14.67 34.27
C TYR A 44 3.33 13.33 34.48
N TYR A 45 2.38 13.22 35.42
CA TYR A 45 1.70 11.96 35.68
C TYR A 45 0.76 11.53 34.55
N ARG A 46 0.09 12.48 33.87
CA ARG A 46 -0.74 12.15 32.70
C ARG A 46 0.04 11.43 31.59
N PRO A 47 1.13 11.99 31.01
CA PRO A 47 1.88 11.29 29.97
C PRO A 47 2.48 9.98 30.49
N ILE A 48 3.02 9.92 31.72
CA ILE A 48 3.54 8.65 32.28
C ILE A 48 2.45 7.58 32.35
N SER A 49 1.23 7.92 32.80
CA SER A 49 0.12 6.96 32.84
C SER A 49 -0.33 6.50 31.44
N VAL A 50 -0.28 7.39 30.44
CA VAL A 50 -0.62 7.05 29.04
C VAL A 50 0.46 6.16 28.42
N PHE A 51 1.74 6.49 28.60
CA PHE A 51 2.85 5.65 28.11
C PHE A 51 2.84 4.25 28.73
N VAL A 52 2.58 4.13 30.04
CA VAL A 52 2.48 2.82 30.70
C VAL A 52 1.25 2.04 30.20
N ALA A 53 0.09 2.68 30.04
CA ALA A 53 -1.10 2.03 29.50
C ALA A 53 -0.93 1.58 28.04
N MET A 54 -0.24 2.38 27.21
CA MET A 54 0.09 2.01 25.83
C MET A 54 1.07 0.84 25.77
N SER A 55 2.10 0.81 26.63
CA SER A 55 3.03 -0.34 26.72
C SER A 55 2.27 -1.64 26.97
N LEU A 56 1.42 -1.67 28.01
CA LEU A 56 0.64 -2.86 28.37
C LEU A 56 -0.29 -3.34 27.25
N LEU A 57 -0.81 -2.43 26.42
CA LEU A 57 -1.61 -2.80 25.25
C LEU A 57 -0.73 -3.33 24.11
N THR A 58 0.45 -2.75 23.87
CA THR A 58 1.43 -3.26 22.90
C THR A 58 1.93 -4.66 23.30
N ASP A 59 2.16 -4.91 24.59
CA ASP A 59 2.56 -6.23 25.11
C ASP A 59 1.50 -7.30 24.79
N LEU A 60 0.21 -6.98 24.99
CA LEU A 60 -0.91 -7.87 24.65
C LEU A 60 -1.07 -8.10 23.15
N VAL A 61 -0.84 -7.08 22.32
CA VAL A 61 -0.90 -7.18 20.84
C VAL A 61 0.22 -8.05 20.27
N ASN A 62 1.39 -8.08 20.91
CA ASN A 62 2.57 -8.82 20.44
C ASN A 62 2.75 -10.20 21.14
N LEU A 63 1.70 -10.75 21.78
CA LEU A 63 1.77 -12.07 22.41
C LEU A 63 2.06 -13.19 21.39
N ASN A 64 3.17 -13.91 21.60
CA ASN A 64 3.56 -15.02 20.74
C ASN A 64 2.70 -16.27 21.02
N LEU A 65 1.62 -16.46 20.24
CA LEU A 65 0.67 -17.55 20.50
C LEU A 65 1.26 -18.96 20.35
N SER A 66 2.37 -19.14 19.61
CA SER A 66 3.00 -20.45 19.42
C SER A 66 3.63 -21.03 20.70
N GLU A 67 3.83 -20.22 21.74
CA GLU A 67 4.23 -20.69 23.08
C GLU A 67 3.04 -21.30 23.86
N THR A 68 1.80 -21.16 23.37
CA THR A 68 0.57 -21.56 24.07
C THR A 68 -0.33 -22.49 23.24
N THR A 69 -0.35 -22.38 21.91
CA THR A 69 -1.23 -23.19 21.06
C THR A 69 -0.78 -23.21 19.59
N ASP A 70 -1.07 -24.31 18.88
CA ASP A 70 -0.84 -24.43 17.43
C ASP A 70 -1.85 -23.63 16.57
N LYS A 71 -2.94 -23.14 17.18
CA LYS A 71 -3.99 -22.37 16.49
C LYS A 71 -3.44 -21.08 15.89
N ILE A 72 -3.91 -20.75 14.68
CA ILE A 72 -3.54 -19.53 13.96
C ILE A 72 -4.74 -18.59 13.78
N ILE A 73 -4.48 -17.30 13.54
CA ILE A 73 -5.49 -16.29 13.20
C ILE A 73 -5.35 -15.91 11.73
N ALA A 74 -6.29 -16.37 10.90
CA ALA A 74 -6.34 -16.06 9.47
C ALA A 74 -7.23 -14.83 9.22
N GLU A 75 -6.63 -13.76 8.71
CA GLU A 75 -7.30 -12.52 8.28
C GLU A 75 -7.77 -12.68 6.82
N TYR A 76 -9.08 -12.65 6.59
CA TYR A 76 -9.68 -12.74 5.25
C TYR A 76 -9.92 -11.33 4.72
N ILE A 77 -9.37 -11.01 3.55
CA ILE A 77 -9.37 -9.69 2.91
C ILE A 77 -10.11 -9.76 1.58
N TRP A 78 -10.95 -8.76 1.28
CA TRP A 78 -11.66 -8.66 0.00
C TRP A 78 -11.90 -7.20 -0.41
N VAL A 79 -12.22 -6.99 -1.70
CA VAL A 79 -12.64 -5.69 -2.26
C VAL A 79 -14.14 -5.48 -2.02
N GLY A 80 -14.52 -4.32 -1.48
CA GLY A 80 -15.90 -3.95 -1.19
C GLY A 80 -16.73 -3.48 -2.40
N GLY A 81 -17.91 -2.91 -2.12
CA GLY A 81 -18.88 -2.51 -3.15
C GLY A 81 -18.48 -1.30 -4.00
N SER A 82 -17.51 -0.48 -3.58
CA SER A 82 -16.98 0.62 -4.41
C SER A 82 -15.92 0.18 -5.43
N GLY A 83 -15.40 -1.05 -5.30
CA GLY A 83 -14.25 -1.51 -6.08
C GLY A 83 -12.89 -1.00 -5.58
N MET A 84 -12.85 -0.07 -4.61
CA MET A 84 -11.62 0.45 -3.99
C MET A 84 -11.58 0.31 -2.46
N ASP A 85 -12.71 0.01 -1.81
CA ASP A 85 -12.79 -0.10 -0.35
C ASP A 85 -12.39 -1.50 0.13
N MET A 86 -11.13 -1.66 0.51
CA MET A 86 -10.65 -2.92 1.11
C MET A 86 -11.36 -3.19 2.45
N ARG A 87 -11.81 -4.44 2.62
CA ARG A 87 -12.47 -4.95 3.83
C ARG A 87 -11.71 -6.16 4.36
N SER A 88 -11.77 -6.40 5.67
CA SER A 88 -11.21 -7.62 6.27
C SER A 88 -11.98 -8.11 7.49
N LYS A 89 -11.80 -9.38 7.85
CA LYS A 89 -12.11 -9.94 9.17
C LYS A 89 -11.34 -11.24 9.46
N ALA A 90 -11.01 -11.46 10.73
CA ALA A 90 -10.19 -12.59 11.17
C ALA A 90 -10.99 -13.77 11.75
N ARG A 91 -10.52 -15.00 11.50
CA ARG A 91 -10.99 -16.23 12.15
C ARG A 91 -9.84 -17.04 12.74
N THR A 92 -10.10 -17.75 13.83
CA THR A 92 -9.19 -18.80 14.31
C THR A 92 -9.31 -20.05 13.43
N LEU A 93 -8.16 -20.65 13.08
CA LEU A 93 -8.06 -21.97 12.44
C LEU A 93 -7.37 -22.96 13.41
N PRO A 94 -7.60 -24.27 13.29
CA PRO A 94 -7.11 -25.26 14.26
C PRO A 94 -5.58 -25.44 14.25
N GLY A 95 -4.93 -25.09 13.14
CA GLY A 95 -3.47 -25.14 12.97
C GLY A 95 -3.05 -24.44 11.67
N PRO A 96 -1.74 -24.46 11.35
CA PRO A 96 -1.21 -24.01 10.06
C PRO A 96 -1.86 -24.74 8.87
N VAL A 97 -2.09 -24.01 7.79
CA VAL A 97 -2.59 -24.53 6.50
C VAL A 97 -1.52 -24.21 5.43
N SER A 98 -1.58 -24.68 4.18
CA SER A 98 -0.62 -24.21 3.16
C SER A 98 -1.16 -23.87 1.78
N ASP A 99 -2.18 -24.55 1.31
CA ASP A 99 -2.79 -24.28 0.01
C ASP A 99 -3.99 -23.33 0.18
N PRO A 100 -4.24 -22.36 -0.73
CA PRO A 100 -5.47 -21.57 -0.71
C PRO A 100 -6.75 -22.41 -0.72
N SER A 101 -6.72 -23.59 -1.36
CA SER A 101 -7.85 -24.52 -1.43
C SER A 101 -8.10 -25.34 -0.16
N GLU A 102 -7.12 -25.45 0.74
CA GLU A 102 -7.28 -26.06 2.07
C GLU A 102 -8.02 -25.11 3.05
N LEU A 103 -8.03 -23.80 2.77
CA LEU A 103 -8.70 -22.83 3.63
C LEU A 103 -10.23 -22.93 3.50
N PRO A 104 -10.96 -22.89 4.61
CA PRO A 104 -12.42 -22.90 4.55
C PRO A 104 -12.92 -21.64 3.86
N LYS A 105 -13.85 -21.80 2.91
CA LYS A 105 -14.71 -20.69 2.46
C LYS A 105 -15.36 -20.03 3.67
N TRP A 106 -15.68 -18.75 3.54
CA TRP A 106 -16.40 -18.00 4.56
C TRP A 106 -17.47 -17.12 3.93
N ASN A 107 -18.19 -16.35 4.73
CA ASN A 107 -19.31 -15.50 4.31
C ASN A 107 -19.16 -14.10 4.93
N TYR A 108 -19.87 -13.11 4.41
CA TYR A 108 -20.08 -11.82 5.08
C TYR A 108 -21.43 -11.21 4.68
N ASP A 109 -21.86 -10.21 5.45
CA ASP A 109 -23.02 -9.39 5.10
C ASP A 109 -22.63 -8.40 3.99
N GLY A 110 -23.05 -8.72 2.78
CA GLY A 110 -22.92 -7.87 1.59
C GLY A 110 -23.74 -6.59 1.66
N SER A 111 -24.79 -6.51 2.50
CA SER A 111 -25.56 -5.26 2.62
C SER A 111 -24.75 -4.15 3.31
N SER A 112 -23.95 -4.48 4.34
CA SER A 112 -22.98 -3.58 4.98
C SER A 112 -21.76 -3.21 4.11
N THR A 113 -21.70 -3.67 2.86
CA THR A 113 -20.64 -3.36 1.89
C THR A 113 -21.17 -2.84 0.54
N GLY A 114 -22.49 -2.81 0.32
CA GLY A 114 -23.09 -2.46 -0.97
C GLY A 114 -22.98 -3.54 -2.05
N GLN A 115 -22.75 -4.80 -1.66
CA GLN A 115 -22.53 -5.94 -2.57
C GLN A 115 -23.73 -6.90 -2.66
N ALA A 116 -24.74 -6.77 -1.77
CA ALA A 116 -25.96 -7.58 -1.75
C ALA A 116 -27.16 -6.80 -1.14
N PRO A 117 -28.42 -7.13 -1.48
CA PRO A 117 -29.61 -6.53 -0.86
C PRO A 117 -29.79 -7.00 0.59
N GLY A 118 -30.57 -6.28 1.40
CA GLY A 118 -30.79 -6.63 2.81
C GLY A 118 -31.67 -7.87 3.05
N GLU A 119 -32.37 -8.37 2.03
CA GLU A 119 -33.26 -9.54 2.09
C GLU A 119 -32.58 -10.86 1.68
N ASP A 120 -31.46 -10.77 0.94
CA ASP A 120 -30.56 -11.87 0.59
C ASP A 120 -29.13 -11.32 0.60
N SER A 121 -28.59 -11.12 1.82
CA SER A 121 -27.38 -10.33 2.02
C SER A 121 -26.08 -11.14 2.10
N GLU A 122 -26.13 -12.46 1.97
CA GLU A 122 -24.95 -13.31 2.13
C GLU A 122 -24.04 -13.27 0.90
N VAL A 123 -22.76 -12.94 1.10
CA VAL A 123 -21.72 -13.03 0.06
C VAL A 123 -20.59 -13.95 0.54
N ILE A 124 -20.16 -14.87 -0.33
CA ILE A 124 -19.22 -15.95 -0.02
C ILE A 124 -17.80 -15.56 -0.42
N LEU A 125 -16.86 -15.70 0.52
CA LEU A 125 -15.42 -15.49 0.36
C LEU A 125 -14.75 -16.81 -0.03
N TYR A 126 -14.06 -16.79 -1.18
CA TYR A 126 -13.24 -17.88 -1.70
C TYR A 126 -11.76 -17.49 -1.57
N PRO A 127 -10.98 -18.09 -0.67
CA PRO A 127 -9.53 -17.89 -0.57
C PRO A 127 -8.80 -18.11 -1.90
N GLN A 128 -7.86 -17.23 -2.24
CA GLN A 128 -7.13 -17.25 -3.52
C GLN A 128 -5.61 -17.17 -3.35
N ALA A 129 -5.13 -16.22 -2.55
CA ALA A 129 -3.72 -15.97 -2.34
C ALA A 129 -3.41 -15.80 -0.85
N ILE A 130 -2.16 -16.08 -0.50
CA ILE A 130 -1.73 -16.28 0.88
C ILE A 130 -0.44 -15.48 1.12
N PHE A 131 -0.43 -14.64 2.17
CA PHE A 131 0.68 -13.75 2.53
C PHE A 131 1.05 -13.83 4.01
N LYS A 132 2.07 -13.08 4.45
CA LYS A 132 2.49 -12.99 5.86
C LYS A 132 1.71 -11.88 6.61
N ASP A 133 1.55 -11.98 7.95
CA ASP A 133 0.92 -10.95 8.80
C ASP A 133 1.99 -10.19 9.60
N PRO A 134 2.49 -9.05 9.07
CA PRO A 134 3.50 -8.25 9.74
C PRO A 134 3.02 -7.64 11.07
N PHE A 135 1.70 -7.63 11.31
CA PHE A 135 1.08 -7.08 12.51
C PHE A 135 0.99 -8.15 13.62
N ARG A 136 0.50 -9.36 13.31
CA ARG A 136 0.29 -10.44 14.30
C ARG A 136 1.50 -11.34 14.53
N ARG A 137 2.29 -11.62 13.47
CA ARG A 137 3.57 -12.34 13.49
C ARG A 137 3.56 -13.79 14.02
N GLY A 138 4.69 -14.47 13.84
CA GLY A 138 4.92 -15.83 14.34
C GLY A 138 4.08 -16.85 13.57
N ASN A 139 3.45 -17.78 14.29
CA ASN A 139 2.48 -18.71 13.68
C ASN A 139 1.14 -18.02 13.40
N ASN A 140 0.88 -16.83 13.96
CA ASN A 140 0.02 -15.86 13.27
C ASN A 140 0.83 -15.23 12.12
N ILE A 141 1.24 -16.08 11.18
CA ILE A 141 1.56 -15.74 9.81
C ILE A 141 2.83 -14.84 9.64
N LEU A 142 3.95 -15.18 8.98
CA LEU A 142 4.55 -16.36 8.33
C LEU A 142 6.02 -15.90 8.05
N VAL A 143 7.06 -16.74 8.08
CA VAL A 143 8.50 -16.31 8.03
C VAL A 143 9.25 -16.66 6.72
N SER A 144 10.41 -16.04 6.49
CA SER A 144 11.24 -16.10 5.26
C SER A 144 12.05 -17.39 5.06
N PHE A 145 12.51 -17.58 3.82
CA PHE A 145 13.29 -18.73 3.35
C PHE A 145 14.79 -18.59 3.66
N ASP A 146 15.43 -19.65 4.12
CA ASP A 146 16.89 -19.86 4.08
C ASP A 146 17.15 -21.13 3.27
N PRO A 147 17.90 -21.09 2.15
CA PRO A 147 18.09 -22.25 1.28
C PRO A 147 18.95 -23.37 1.90
N SER A 148 19.49 -23.19 3.10
CA SER A 148 20.33 -24.18 3.81
C SER A 148 19.60 -24.98 4.90
N SER A 149 18.37 -24.60 5.28
CA SER A 149 17.65 -25.20 6.42
C SER A 149 16.49 -26.11 5.98
N CYS A 150 16.60 -27.40 6.27
CA CYS A 150 15.60 -28.41 5.89
C CYS A 150 14.46 -28.52 6.94
N CYS A 151 13.61 -27.50 7.05
CA CYS A 151 12.37 -27.51 7.84
C CYS A 151 11.35 -26.48 7.31
N SER A 152 10.11 -26.89 7.02
CA SER A 152 9.15 -26.10 6.22
C SER A 152 7.75 -26.00 6.86
N HIS A 153 7.47 -24.94 7.63
CA HIS A 153 6.19 -24.72 8.35
C HIS A 153 5.74 -23.23 8.30
N ILE A 154 4.43 -22.96 8.08
CA ILE A 154 3.99 -21.85 7.20
C ILE A 154 2.52 -21.32 7.43
N PHE A 155 2.22 -20.08 7.00
CA PHE A 155 0.94 -19.39 6.59
C PHE A 155 -0.16 -19.04 7.66
N GLN A 156 -1.29 -18.29 7.47
CA GLN A 156 -1.98 -17.53 6.36
C GLN A 156 -2.56 -16.08 6.67
N HIS A 157 -2.22 -15.04 5.87
CA HIS A 157 -3.06 -13.84 5.59
C HIS A 157 -3.76 -14.13 4.26
N VAL A 158 -5.07 -13.90 4.09
CA VAL A 158 -5.84 -14.46 2.96
C VAL A 158 -6.45 -13.37 2.07
N MET A 159 -6.08 -13.32 0.80
CA MET A 159 -6.82 -12.55 -0.22
C MET A 159 -7.95 -13.43 -0.77
N CYS A 160 -9.17 -12.87 -0.86
CA CYS A 160 -10.39 -13.60 -1.19
C CYS A 160 -11.17 -12.98 -2.36
N ASP A 161 -11.74 -13.86 -3.18
CA ASP A 161 -12.75 -13.53 -4.17
C ASP A 161 -14.15 -13.60 -3.57
N ALA A 162 -15.05 -12.76 -4.08
CA ALA A 162 -16.45 -12.67 -3.63
C ALA A 162 -17.43 -13.29 -4.65
N TYR A 163 -18.33 -14.13 -4.15
CA TYR A 163 -19.32 -14.88 -4.94
C TYR A 163 -20.70 -14.86 -4.25
N THR A 164 -21.77 -15.00 -5.00
CA THR A 164 -23.12 -15.25 -4.45
C THR A 164 -23.20 -16.64 -3.79
N PRO A 165 -24.22 -16.94 -2.96
CA PRO A 165 -24.43 -18.28 -2.42
C PRO A 165 -24.64 -19.35 -3.50
N ALA A 166 -25.10 -18.95 -4.69
CA ALA A 166 -25.20 -19.83 -5.87
C ALA A 166 -23.84 -20.15 -6.54
N GLY A 167 -22.77 -19.45 -6.17
CA GLY A 167 -21.41 -19.64 -6.70
C GLY A 167 -21.04 -18.74 -7.88
N GLU A 168 -21.88 -17.75 -8.23
CA GLU A 168 -21.61 -16.79 -9.31
C GLU A 168 -20.78 -15.58 -8.82
N PRO A 169 -19.81 -15.07 -9.59
CA PRO A 169 -18.99 -13.93 -9.18
C PRO A 169 -19.83 -12.65 -9.09
N ILE A 170 -19.72 -11.91 -7.98
CA ILE A 170 -20.45 -10.65 -7.83
C ILE A 170 -19.91 -9.54 -8.75
N PRO A 171 -20.65 -8.46 -9.05
CA PRO A 171 -20.22 -7.44 -10.01
C PRO A 171 -18.89 -6.73 -9.71
N THR A 172 -18.45 -6.67 -8.46
CA THR A 172 -17.13 -6.14 -8.06
C THR A 172 -16.01 -7.18 -8.02
N ASN A 173 -16.28 -8.47 -8.25
CA ASN A 173 -15.24 -9.49 -8.40
C ASN A 173 -14.61 -9.41 -9.81
N LYS A 174 -13.63 -8.51 -9.97
CA LYS A 174 -12.87 -8.35 -11.22
C LYS A 174 -11.82 -9.45 -11.42
N ARG A 175 -11.30 -10.01 -10.32
CA ARG A 175 -10.31 -11.09 -10.35
C ARG A 175 -10.80 -12.31 -11.12
N HIS A 176 -12.08 -12.70 -10.98
CA HIS A 176 -12.65 -13.83 -11.71
C HIS A 176 -12.57 -13.66 -13.24
N ALA A 177 -12.72 -12.44 -13.76
CA ALA A 177 -12.55 -12.16 -15.18
C ALA A 177 -11.06 -12.18 -15.58
N ALA A 178 -10.19 -11.57 -14.79
CA ALA A 178 -8.75 -11.58 -15.01
C ALA A 178 -8.16 -13.01 -15.01
N ALA A 179 -8.60 -13.85 -14.08
CA ALA A 179 -8.19 -15.24 -13.97
C ALA A 179 -8.55 -16.06 -15.22
N LYS A 180 -9.68 -15.78 -15.88
CA LYS A 180 -10.04 -16.39 -17.17
C LYS A 180 -9.07 -16.00 -18.29
N VAL A 181 -8.64 -14.73 -18.35
CA VAL A 181 -7.62 -14.27 -19.31
C VAL A 181 -6.28 -14.94 -19.05
N PHE A 182 -5.81 -14.94 -17.79
CA PHE A 182 -4.53 -15.55 -17.41
C PHE A 182 -4.51 -17.08 -17.46
N SER A 183 -5.68 -17.73 -17.50
CA SER A 183 -5.80 -19.19 -17.74
C SER A 183 -5.87 -19.55 -19.23
N HIS A 184 -5.92 -18.58 -20.15
CA HIS A 184 -5.98 -18.88 -21.57
C HIS A 184 -4.63 -19.46 -22.05
N PRO A 185 -4.58 -20.58 -22.79
CA PRO A 185 -3.33 -21.26 -23.15
C PRO A 185 -2.27 -20.34 -23.77
N ASP A 186 -2.66 -19.47 -24.70
CA ASP A 186 -1.76 -18.51 -25.36
C ASP A 186 -1.14 -17.49 -24.38
N VAL A 187 -1.88 -17.10 -23.33
CA VAL A 187 -1.40 -16.18 -22.28
C VAL A 187 -0.47 -16.91 -21.31
N VAL A 188 -0.80 -18.15 -20.95
CA VAL A 188 0.06 -19.02 -20.12
C VAL A 188 1.40 -19.27 -20.83
N ALA A 189 1.39 -19.53 -22.13
CA ALA A 189 2.60 -19.78 -22.94
C ALA A 189 3.52 -18.55 -23.04
N GLU A 190 2.94 -17.35 -23.08
CA GLU A 190 3.67 -16.08 -23.15
C GLU A 190 4.14 -15.54 -21.77
N VAL A 191 3.75 -16.15 -20.64
CA VAL A 191 4.23 -15.82 -19.28
C VAL A 191 4.31 -14.30 -19.03
N PRO A 192 3.17 -13.58 -19.02
CA PRO A 192 3.14 -12.13 -18.83
C PRO A 192 3.67 -11.74 -17.44
N TRP A 193 4.61 -10.80 -17.43
CA TRP A 193 5.20 -10.20 -16.23
C TRP A 193 4.74 -8.76 -16.09
N TYR A 194 4.45 -8.35 -14.86
CA TYR A 194 4.02 -7.01 -14.49
C TYR A 194 4.91 -6.42 -13.39
N GLY A 195 5.28 -5.15 -13.53
CA GLY A 195 5.89 -4.33 -12.48
C GLY A 195 5.07 -3.06 -12.28
N ILE A 196 4.32 -2.97 -11.18
CA ILE A 196 3.37 -1.87 -10.94
C ILE A 196 3.99 -0.85 -9.97
N GLU A 197 4.09 0.38 -10.44
CA GLU A 197 4.59 1.58 -9.74
C GLU A 197 3.41 2.28 -9.04
N GLN A 198 3.09 1.88 -7.80
CA GLN A 198 1.91 2.38 -7.09
C GLN A 198 2.24 3.68 -6.32
N GLU A 199 1.82 4.81 -6.87
CA GLU A 199 1.88 6.10 -6.18
C GLU A 199 0.68 6.29 -5.23
N TYR A 200 0.88 7.03 -4.15
CA TYR A 200 -0.13 7.35 -3.14
C TYR A 200 0.22 8.61 -2.36
N THR A 201 -0.78 9.28 -1.77
CA THR A 201 -0.57 10.48 -0.93
C THR A 201 -1.01 10.24 0.50
N LEU A 202 -0.16 10.63 1.45
CA LEU A 202 -0.45 10.59 2.89
C LEU A 202 -1.18 11.87 3.33
N LEU A 203 -2.35 11.73 3.96
CA LEU A 203 -3.19 12.82 4.43
C LEU A 203 -3.35 12.82 5.96
N GLN A 204 -3.29 14.01 6.56
CA GLN A 204 -3.59 14.26 7.97
C GLN A 204 -5.06 13.94 8.24
N LYS A 205 -5.33 13.03 9.20
CA LYS A 205 -6.64 12.41 9.43
C LYS A 205 -7.80 13.39 9.57
N ASP A 206 -7.66 14.40 10.42
CA ASP A 206 -8.79 15.26 10.83
C ASP A 206 -9.08 16.38 9.81
N VAL A 207 -8.07 16.84 9.08
CA VAL A 207 -8.18 17.95 8.11
C VAL A 207 -8.14 17.50 6.64
N LYS A 208 -7.84 16.21 6.37
CA LYS A 208 -7.66 15.61 5.03
C LYS A 208 -6.67 16.38 4.13
N TRP A 209 -5.69 17.04 4.73
CA TRP A 209 -4.64 17.82 4.07
C TRP A 209 -3.32 17.04 4.06
N PRO A 210 -2.42 17.17 3.07
CA PRO A 210 -1.28 16.26 2.98
C PRO A 210 -0.30 16.37 4.15
N VAL A 211 0.36 15.25 4.49
CA VAL A 211 1.30 15.18 5.61
C VAL A 211 2.55 16.02 5.30
N GLY A 212 2.94 16.88 6.25
CA GLY A 212 4.00 17.88 6.07
C GLY A 212 3.52 19.25 5.56
N TRP A 213 2.28 19.38 5.11
CA TRP A 213 1.74 20.67 4.63
C TRP A 213 1.22 21.53 5.79
N PRO A 214 1.41 22.86 5.74
CA PRO A 214 0.80 23.77 6.70
C PRO A 214 -0.73 23.76 6.53
N ILE A 215 -1.47 23.70 7.65
CA ILE A 215 -2.93 23.67 7.65
C ILE A 215 -3.47 24.96 7.03
N GLY A 216 -4.29 24.83 5.97
CA GLY A 216 -4.83 25.98 5.23
C GLY A 216 -3.83 26.68 4.31
N GLY A 217 -2.68 26.07 4.03
CA GLY A 217 -1.65 26.62 3.15
C GLY A 217 -0.90 25.56 2.37
N PHE A 218 0.14 26.01 1.66
CA PHE A 218 0.99 25.19 0.80
C PHE A 218 2.45 25.23 1.30
N PRO A 219 3.24 24.16 1.08
CA PRO A 219 4.69 24.19 1.28
C PRO A 219 5.38 24.95 0.12
N GLY A 220 6.71 24.91 0.05
CA GLY A 220 7.45 25.43 -1.10
C GLY A 220 7.13 24.66 -2.40
N PRO A 221 7.41 25.24 -3.58
CA PRO A 221 7.11 24.63 -4.87
C PRO A 221 7.81 23.28 -5.06
N GLN A 222 7.28 22.45 -5.97
CA GLN A 222 7.82 21.12 -6.28
C GLN A 222 9.27 21.18 -6.77
N GLY A 223 10.02 20.09 -6.54
CA GLY A 223 11.45 20.01 -6.85
C GLY A 223 12.31 19.41 -5.73
N PRO A 224 12.29 19.93 -4.48
CA PRO A 224 13.16 19.46 -3.41
C PRO A 224 12.67 18.17 -2.72
N TYR A 225 11.55 17.59 -3.14
CA TYR A 225 10.87 16.49 -2.43
C TYR A 225 11.16 15.10 -3.01
N TYR A 226 11.29 14.99 -4.34
CA TYR A 226 11.57 13.73 -5.03
C TYR A 226 12.88 13.10 -4.53
N CYS A 227 12.82 11.83 -4.11
CA CYS A 227 13.93 11.07 -3.53
C CYS A 227 14.67 11.79 -2.37
N SER A 228 14.00 12.69 -1.66
CA SER A 228 14.63 13.60 -0.68
C SER A 228 14.96 12.97 0.68
N VAL A 229 15.89 13.62 1.38
CA VAL A 229 16.21 13.40 2.79
C VAL A 229 16.20 14.73 3.55
N GLY A 230 15.78 14.69 4.82
CA GLY A 230 15.60 15.86 5.67
C GLY A 230 14.16 16.04 6.14
N ALA A 231 13.98 16.49 7.39
CA ALA A 231 12.66 16.67 8.01
C ALA A 231 11.85 17.83 7.41
N ASP A 232 12.46 18.66 6.56
CA ASP A 232 11.86 19.74 5.79
C ASP A 232 11.36 19.32 4.40
N LYS A 233 11.56 18.04 4.02
CA LYS A 233 11.27 17.53 2.66
C LYS A 233 10.60 16.15 2.65
N SER A 234 11.03 15.23 3.52
CA SER A 234 10.69 13.82 3.48
C SER A 234 9.69 13.47 4.61
N PHE A 235 8.40 13.62 4.32
CA PHE A 235 7.32 13.52 5.32
C PHE A 235 6.64 12.15 5.31
N GLY A 236 6.60 11.45 6.46
CA GLY A 236 5.96 10.12 6.57
C GLY A 236 6.86 8.92 6.20
N ARG A 237 8.18 9.12 6.11
CA ARG A 237 9.17 8.07 5.77
C ARG A 237 9.12 6.86 6.71
N ASP A 238 8.78 7.09 7.98
CA ASP A 238 8.57 6.05 9.00
C ASP A 238 7.46 5.08 8.59
N ILE A 239 6.39 5.58 7.98
CA ILE A 239 5.29 4.77 7.43
C ILE A 239 5.78 3.95 6.23
N VAL A 240 6.57 4.56 5.35
CA VAL A 240 7.05 3.91 4.11
C VAL A 240 8.12 2.84 4.38
N ASP A 241 9.08 3.12 5.25
CA ASP A 241 10.09 2.15 5.67
C ASP A 241 9.48 0.99 6.49
N ALA A 242 8.38 1.25 7.23
CA ALA A 242 7.59 0.22 7.88
C ALA A 242 6.78 -0.60 6.87
N HIS A 243 6.12 0.03 5.91
CA HIS A 243 5.39 -0.63 4.81
C HIS A 243 6.31 -1.52 3.98
N TYR A 244 7.49 -1.05 3.58
CA TYR A 244 8.44 -1.83 2.80
C TYR A 244 8.88 -3.09 3.55
N LYS A 245 9.22 -2.95 4.84
CA LYS A 245 9.52 -4.09 5.72
C LYS A 245 8.31 -4.97 5.96
N ALA A 246 7.10 -4.42 6.00
CA ALA A 246 5.86 -5.15 6.16
C ALA A 246 5.50 -5.96 4.90
N CYS A 247 5.85 -5.51 3.70
CA CYS A 247 5.63 -6.22 2.43
C CYS A 247 6.75 -7.22 2.09
N LEU A 248 8.01 -6.90 2.39
CA LEU A 248 9.09 -7.89 2.41
C LEU A 248 8.81 -8.96 3.46
N TYR A 249 8.35 -8.56 4.65
CA TYR A 249 7.80 -9.51 5.61
C TYR A 249 6.57 -10.18 5.05
N ALA A 250 5.65 -9.56 4.28
CA ALA A 250 4.46 -10.22 3.70
C ALA A 250 4.80 -11.35 2.70
N GLY A 251 6.01 -11.37 2.14
CA GLY A 251 6.34 -12.21 1.00
C GLY A 251 5.80 -11.66 -0.33
N ILE A 252 5.44 -10.37 -0.36
CA ILE A 252 5.07 -9.63 -1.57
C ILE A 252 6.35 -9.30 -2.34
N THR A 253 6.28 -9.33 -3.67
CA THR A 253 7.40 -9.05 -4.59
C THR A 253 7.70 -7.54 -4.69
N ILE A 254 7.83 -6.87 -3.55
CA ILE A 254 8.12 -5.42 -3.48
C ILE A 254 9.58 -5.14 -3.85
N SER A 255 9.79 -4.48 -4.99
CA SER A 255 11.10 -4.25 -5.60
C SER A 255 11.75 -2.91 -5.21
N GLY A 256 10.97 -1.93 -4.74
CA GLY A 256 11.50 -0.65 -4.27
C GLY A 256 10.46 0.31 -3.69
N ILE A 257 10.95 1.50 -3.29
CA ILE A 257 10.19 2.64 -2.78
C ILE A 257 10.89 3.98 -3.15
N ASN A 258 10.11 5.05 -3.35
CA ASN A 258 10.60 6.42 -3.47
C ASN A 258 9.65 7.42 -2.80
N GLY A 259 10.21 8.56 -2.36
CA GLY A 259 9.43 9.75 -2.02
C GLY A 259 9.21 10.56 -3.28
N GLU A 260 7.98 11.00 -3.53
CA GLU A 260 7.57 11.52 -4.83
C GLU A 260 7.73 13.04 -4.99
N VAL A 261 7.41 13.55 -6.19
CA VAL A 261 7.55 14.97 -6.56
C VAL A 261 6.67 15.89 -5.69
N MET A 262 5.46 15.47 -5.30
CA MET A 262 4.61 16.20 -4.36
C MET A 262 4.99 15.87 -2.91
N PRO A 263 5.17 16.87 -2.02
CA PRO A 263 5.49 16.62 -0.62
C PRO A 263 4.38 15.83 0.08
N GLY A 264 4.72 14.67 0.67
CA GLY A 264 3.75 13.75 1.28
C GLY A 264 3.17 12.70 0.31
N GLN A 265 3.53 12.76 -0.98
CA GLN A 265 3.34 11.67 -1.94
C GLN A 265 4.53 10.71 -1.87
N TRP A 266 4.25 9.42 -2.08
CA TRP A 266 5.22 8.33 -2.07
C TRP A 266 4.83 7.29 -3.11
N GLU A 267 5.77 6.42 -3.44
CA GLU A 267 5.60 5.30 -4.36
C GLU A 267 6.18 4.02 -3.76
N PHE A 268 5.63 2.87 -4.14
CA PHE A 268 6.27 1.57 -4.01
C PHE A 268 6.07 0.74 -5.27
N GLN A 269 7.06 -0.09 -5.61
CA GLN A 269 7.01 -0.94 -6.81
C GLN A 269 6.77 -2.40 -6.43
N VAL A 270 5.82 -3.07 -7.08
CA VAL A 270 5.60 -4.53 -6.95
C VAL A 270 5.86 -5.22 -8.28
N GLY A 271 6.79 -6.17 -8.29
CA GLY A 271 7.09 -7.05 -9.41
C GLY A 271 8.60 -7.19 -9.68
N PRO A 272 9.00 -8.02 -10.67
CA PRO A 272 8.13 -8.65 -11.67
C PRO A 272 7.25 -9.79 -11.10
N ALA A 273 5.94 -9.60 -11.14
CA ALA A 273 4.91 -10.55 -10.73
C ALA A 273 4.24 -11.18 -11.96
N VAL A 274 3.70 -12.40 -11.86
CA VAL A 274 3.28 -13.20 -13.03
C VAL A 274 1.76 -13.33 -13.10
N GLY A 275 1.17 -12.83 -14.19
CA GLY A 275 -0.26 -12.93 -14.45
C GLY A 275 -1.10 -12.42 -13.28
N ILE A 276 -1.95 -13.29 -12.73
CA ILE A 276 -2.91 -12.96 -11.66
C ILE A 276 -2.24 -12.52 -10.34
N SER A 277 -1.00 -12.96 -10.05
CA SER A 277 -0.34 -12.63 -8.77
C SER A 277 -0.08 -11.13 -8.63
N ALA A 278 0.15 -10.42 -9.74
CA ALA A 278 0.34 -8.97 -9.76
C ALA A 278 -0.86 -8.20 -9.18
N GLY A 279 -2.09 -8.73 -9.32
CA GLY A 279 -3.27 -8.17 -8.68
C GLY A 279 -3.41 -8.61 -7.22
N ASP A 280 -3.13 -9.88 -6.93
CA ASP A 280 -3.21 -10.43 -5.57
C ASP A 280 -2.22 -9.75 -4.60
N GLU A 281 -1.07 -9.30 -5.12
CA GLU A 281 0.01 -8.66 -4.35
C GLU A 281 -0.19 -7.14 -4.14
N ILE A 282 -0.87 -6.43 -5.06
CA ILE A 282 -1.03 -4.95 -5.01
C ILE A 282 -2.08 -4.50 -3.99
N TRP A 283 -3.13 -5.29 -3.71
CA TRP A 283 -4.24 -4.94 -2.80
C TRP A 283 -3.88 -4.92 -1.29
N ARG A 284 -2.66 -4.50 -0.93
CA ARG A 284 -2.00 -4.75 0.38
C ARG A 284 -1.38 -3.48 0.98
N ILE A 285 -2.20 -2.48 1.32
CA ILE A 285 -1.76 -1.20 1.92
C ILE A 285 -2.47 -0.97 3.28
N THR A 286 -1.81 -0.28 4.21
CA THR A 286 -1.95 -0.56 5.65
C THR A 286 -2.66 0.51 6.49
N GLU A 287 -3.54 0.11 7.43
CA GLU A 287 -4.19 0.99 8.42
C GLU A 287 -3.29 1.35 9.64
N VAL A 288 -1.96 1.36 9.49
CA VAL A 288 -1.02 1.45 10.64
C VAL A 288 -0.12 2.67 10.57
N ALA A 289 -0.72 3.86 10.75
CA ALA A 289 0.00 5.11 11.07
C ALA A 289 -0.89 6.27 11.57
N GLY A 290 -2.21 6.10 11.74
CA GLY A 290 -3.11 7.19 12.18
C GLY A 290 -3.34 8.32 11.16
N VAL A 291 -2.75 8.21 9.96
CA VAL A 291 -3.02 9.04 8.78
C VAL A 291 -4.06 8.37 7.86
N VAL A 292 -4.55 9.11 6.88
CA VAL A 292 -5.39 8.59 5.78
C VAL A 292 -4.52 8.45 4.54
N VAL A 293 -4.56 7.28 3.89
CA VAL A 293 -3.94 7.10 2.56
C VAL A 293 -4.95 7.48 1.48
N SER A 294 -4.50 8.20 0.45
CA SER A 294 -5.30 8.49 -0.74
C SER A 294 -4.65 7.92 -2.00
N PHE A 295 -5.48 7.26 -2.80
CA PHE A 295 -5.17 6.80 -4.16
C PHE A 295 -5.87 7.64 -5.22
N ASP A 296 -6.46 8.80 -4.86
CA ASP A 296 -7.05 9.71 -5.84
C ASP A 296 -5.98 10.20 -6.84
N PRO A 297 -6.20 10.09 -8.17
CA PRO A 297 -5.19 10.45 -9.16
C PRO A 297 -4.84 11.94 -9.21
N LYS A 298 -5.61 12.83 -8.57
CA LYS A 298 -5.26 14.25 -8.42
C LYS A 298 -5.75 14.74 -7.04
N PRO A 299 -5.04 14.38 -5.95
CA PRO A 299 -5.54 14.58 -4.58
C PRO A 299 -5.53 16.05 -4.17
N ILE A 300 -4.68 16.87 -4.78
CA ILE A 300 -4.68 18.34 -4.68
C ILE A 300 -4.76 18.94 -6.09
N PRO A 301 -5.67 19.88 -6.37
CA PRO A 301 -5.76 20.55 -7.66
C PRO A 301 -4.64 21.58 -7.88
N GLY A 302 -4.37 21.92 -9.15
CA GLY A 302 -3.35 22.90 -9.53
C GLY A 302 -1.98 22.29 -9.81
N ASP A 303 -0.92 23.07 -9.56
CA ASP A 303 0.49 22.86 -9.94
C ASP A 303 1.24 21.82 -9.08
N TRP A 304 0.52 20.77 -8.66
CA TRP A 304 1.03 19.64 -7.90
C TRP A 304 0.92 18.37 -8.74
N ASN A 305 1.84 17.41 -8.59
CA ASN A 305 1.74 16.16 -9.34
C ASN A 305 0.46 15.39 -8.97
N GLY A 306 -0.05 14.62 -9.93
CA GLY A 306 -1.09 13.62 -9.66
C GLY A 306 -0.45 12.29 -9.26
N ALA A 307 -1.29 11.30 -8.97
CA ALA A 307 -0.86 9.96 -8.54
C ALA A 307 -1.14 8.90 -9.63
N GLY A 308 -0.10 8.19 -10.04
CA GLY A 308 -0.13 7.11 -11.04
C GLY A 308 -0.16 5.69 -10.46
N ALA A 309 -0.41 4.72 -11.36
CA ALA A 309 -0.11 3.31 -11.15
C ALA A 309 0.59 2.75 -12.42
N HIS A 310 1.81 3.21 -12.73
CA HIS A 310 2.43 2.86 -14.01
C HIS A 310 2.67 1.34 -14.09
N CYS A 311 2.29 0.75 -15.22
CA CYS A 311 2.28 -0.69 -15.40
C CYS A 311 3.39 -1.10 -16.39
N ASN A 312 4.53 -1.53 -15.86
CA ASN A 312 5.59 -2.14 -16.63
C ASN A 312 5.18 -3.54 -17.06
N TYR A 313 5.25 -3.86 -18.36
CA TYR A 313 4.77 -5.11 -18.93
C TYR A 313 5.76 -5.73 -19.91
N SER A 314 5.91 -7.06 -19.82
CA SER A 314 6.55 -7.86 -20.85
C SER A 314 5.96 -9.26 -20.93
N THR A 315 5.93 -9.83 -22.13
CA THR A 315 5.79 -11.28 -22.31
C THR A 315 7.14 -11.94 -22.50
N LYS A 316 7.19 -13.28 -22.48
CA LYS A 316 8.39 -14.06 -22.80
C LYS A 316 8.97 -13.62 -24.15
N SER A 317 8.15 -13.57 -25.20
CA SER A 317 8.60 -13.14 -26.54
C SER A 317 9.08 -11.68 -26.61
N MET A 318 8.80 -10.84 -25.61
CA MET A 318 9.39 -9.49 -25.49
C MET A 318 10.77 -9.48 -24.80
N ARG A 319 11.06 -10.49 -23.97
CA ARG A 319 12.31 -10.63 -23.20
C ARG A 319 13.40 -11.43 -23.94
N GLU A 320 13.03 -12.22 -24.95
CA GLU A 320 13.95 -12.94 -25.84
C GLU A 320 14.54 -12.04 -26.95
N ASP A 321 15.57 -12.53 -27.67
CA ASP A 321 16.26 -11.78 -28.72
C ASP A 321 15.31 -11.34 -29.85
N GLY A 322 15.34 -10.04 -30.20
CA GLY A 322 14.42 -9.42 -31.16
C GLY A 322 13.07 -8.97 -30.56
N GLY A 323 12.87 -9.16 -29.25
CA GLY A 323 11.63 -8.83 -28.54
C GLY A 323 11.17 -7.38 -28.65
N TYR A 324 12.04 -6.43 -29.00
CA TYR A 324 11.65 -5.03 -29.24
C TYR A 324 10.66 -4.87 -30.42
N GLU A 325 10.70 -5.75 -31.43
CA GLU A 325 9.68 -5.77 -32.50
C GLU A 325 8.35 -6.38 -32.05
N ILE A 326 8.34 -7.14 -30.94
CA ILE A 326 7.11 -7.62 -30.28
C ILE A 326 6.54 -6.52 -29.37
N ILE A 327 7.41 -5.79 -28.67
CA ILE A 327 7.05 -4.58 -27.89
C ILE A 327 6.33 -3.56 -28.78
N LYS A 328 6.90 -3.18 -29.93
CA LYS A 328 6.25 -2.22 -30.86
C LYS A 328 4.84 -2.67 -31.27
N LYS A 329 4.69 -3.92 -31.70
CA LYS A 329 3.38 -4.49 -32.09
C LYS A 329 2.37 -4.48 -30.95
N ALA A 330 2.80 -4.72 -29.71
CA ALA A 330 1.95 -4.63 -28.53
C ALA A 330 1.52 -3.19 -28.23
N ILE A 331 2.42 -2.23 -28.39
CA ILE A 331 2.14 -0.79 -28.24
C ILE A 331 1.17 -0.32 -29.32
N ASP A 332 1.32 -0.76 -30.57
CA ASP A 332 0.41 -0.44 -31.67
C ASP A 332 -1.02 -0.93 -31.37
N LYS A 333 -1.18 -2.17 -30.86
CA LYS A 333 -2.48 -2.70 -30.41
C LYS A 333 -3.07 -1.88 -29.24
N LEU A 334 -2.26 -1.48 -28.26
CA LEU A 334 -2.68 -0.65 -27.13
C LEU A 334 -3.13 0.77 -27.56
N GLY A 335 -2.58 1.28 -28.66
CA GLY A 335 -3.04 2.52 -29.31
C GLY A 335 -4.40 2.36 -29.99
N MET A 336 -4.62 1.24 -30.67
CA MET A 336 -5.92 0.94 -31.31
C MET A 336 -7.06 0.80 -30.29
N ARG A 337 -6.79 0.25 -29.09
CA ARG A 337 -7.76 0.17 -27.97
C ARG A 337 -7.56 1.26 -26.90
N HIS A 338 -7.04 2.43 -27.28
CA HIS A 338 -6.68 3.47 -26.30
C HIS A 338 -7.86 3.91 -25.42
N LYS A 339 -9.05 4.12 -26.01
CA LYS A 339 -10.24 4.63 -25.31
C LYS A 339 -10.82 3.60 -24.33
N GLU A 340 -10.83 2.35 -24.75
CA GLU A 340 -11.29 1.19 -23.98
C GLU A 340 -10.42 1.02 -22.74
N HIS A 341 -9.09 1.10 -22.90
CA HIS A 341 -8.17 1.09 -21.77
C HIS A 341 -8.37 2.30 -20.84
N ILE A 342 -8.45 3.52 -21.37
CA ILE A 342 -8.67 4.73 -20.56
C ILE A 342 -9.95 4.64 -19.71
N ALA A 343 -11.05 4.12 -20.27
CA ALA A 343 -12.31 3.91 -19.55
C ALA A 343 -12.23 2.85 -18.42
N ALA A 344 -11.17 2.04 -18.41
CA ALA A 344 -10.92 0.97 -17.42
C ALA A 344 -9.77 1.30 -16.44
N TYR A 345 -9.11 2.46 -16.60
CA TYR A 345 -7.82 2.79 -15.98
C TYR A 345 -7.94 3.71 -14.74
N GLY A 346 -9.05 3.61 -14.00
CA GLY A 346 -9.35 4.36 -12.77
C GLY A 346 -10.17 5.64 -13.02
N GLU A 347 -11.12 5.93 -12.11
CA GLU A 347 -11.99 7.11 -12.19
C GLU A 347 -11.26 8.39 -11.72
N GLY A 348 -11.58 9.55 -12.32
CA GLY A 348 -10.92 10.81 -11.98
C GLY A 348 -9.59 11.05 -12.69
N ASN A 349 -9.15 10.11 -13.55
CA ASN A 349 -7.89 10.15 -14.28
C ASN A 349 -7.80 11.34 -15.26
N GLU A 350 -8.95 11.91 -15.66
CA GLU A 350 -9.03 13.15 -16.46
C GLU A 350 -8.49 14.39 -15.74
N ARG A 351 -8.41 14.35 -14.39
CA ARG A 351 -7.77 15.41 -13.59
C ARG A 351 -6.24 15.29 -13.55
N ARG A 352 -5.69 14.16 -14.03
CA ARG A 352 -4.26 13.81 -14.01
C ARG A 352 -3.66 13.88 -15.42
N LEU A 353 -4.20 13.08 -16.34
CA LEU A 353 -3.73 12.94 -17.73
C LEU A 353 -4.07 14.18 -18.56
N THR A 354 -3.22 15.20 -18.44
CA THR A 354 -3.47 16.58 -18.91
C THR A 354 -2.41 17.07 -19.90
N GLY A 355 -1.40 16.26 -20.22
CA GLY A 355 -0.22 16.69 -20.98
C GLY A 355 0.79 17.51 -20.16
N HIS A 356 0.52 17.73 -18.87
CA HIS A 356 1.39 18.40 -17.91
C HIS A 356 1.85 17.42 -16.81
N HIS A 357 2.78 17.84 -15.94
CA HIS A 357 3.28 17.04 -14.81
C HIS A 357 3.71 15.60 -15.19
N GLU A 358 4.48 15.47 -16.29
CA GLU A 358 4.99 14.17 -16.78
C GLU A 358 3.90 13.16 -17.15
N THR A 359 2.73 13.64 -17.56
CA THR A 359 1.62 12.86 -18.14
C THR A 359 1.42 13.15 -19.63
N ALA A 360 0.76 12.23 -20.35
CA ALA A 360 0.13 12.52 -21.64
C ALA A 360 -1.27 13.12 -21.44
N ASP A 361 -1.85 13.72 -22.48
CA ASP A 361 -3.29 14.04 -22.52
C ASP A 361 -4.14 12.76 -22.62
N ILE A 362 -5.27 12.74 -21.92
CA ILE A 362 -6.17 11.58 -21.82
C ILE A 362 -6.82 11.17 -23.15
N ASN A 363 -6.82 12.04 -24.17
CA ASN A 363 -7.42 11.78 -25.48
C ASN A 363 -6.38 11.31 -26.52
N THR A 364 -5.08 11.44 -26.22
CA THR A 364 -3.99 11.34 -27.19
C THR A 364 -3.03 10.22 -26.83
N PHE A 365 -3.08 9.11 -27.59
CA PHE A 365 -2.10 8.04 -27.46
C PHE A 365 -0.77 8.41 -28.09
N LEU A 366 0.29 8.43 -27.28
CA LEU A 366 1.67 8.65 -27.70
C LEU A 366 2.57 7.57 -27.09
N TRP A 367 3.64 7.18 -27.80
CA TRP A 367 4.71 6.39 -27.23
C TRP A 367 6.10 6.93 -27.58
N GLY A 368 7.11 6.63 -26.78
CA GLY A 368 8.49 6.98 -27.10
C GLY A 368 9.53 6.47 -26.12
N VAL A 369 10.78 6.33 -26.59
CA VAL A 369 11.90 5.88 -25.76
C VAL A 369 12.36 7.01 -24.83
N ALA A 370 12.37 6.72 -23.53
CA ALA A 370 12.62 7.66 -22.43
C ALA A 370 11.70 8.91 -22.39
N ASN A 371 10.59 8.94 -23.13
CA ASN A 371 9.64 10.05 -23.07
C ASN A 371 8.66 9.85 -21.90
N ARG A 372 8.84 10.59 -20.79
CA ARG A 372 7.89 10.56 -19.66
C ARG A 372 6.54 11.22 -19.98
N GLY A 373 6.48 12.15 -20.94
CA GLY A 373 5.22 12.77 -21.41
C GLY A 373 4.43 11.92 -22.42
N ALA A 374 4.83 10.66 -22.65
CA ALA A 374 4.11 9.73 -23.49
C ALA A 374 3.13 8.87 -22.69
N SER A 375 2.11 8.33 -23.37
CA SER A 375 1.17 7.37 -22.78
C SER A 375 1.86 6.03 -22.49
N ILE A 376 2.74 5.58 -23.38
CA ILE A 376 3.63 4.43 -23.19
C ILE A 376 5.10 4.89 -23.27
N ARG A 377 5.91 4.53 -22.29
CA ARG A 377 7.36 4.74 -22.30
C ARG A 377 8.10 3.41 -22.56
N VAL A 378 9.22 3.49 -23.27
CA VAL A 378 10.19 2.38 -23.38
C VAL A 378 11.51 2.82 -22.77
N GLY A 379 12.19 1.93 -22.04
CA GLY A 379 13.50 2.20 -21.45
C GLY A 379 14.62 2.32 -22.51
N ARG A 380 15.65 3.13 -22.24
CA ARG A 380 16.83 3.21 -23.13
C ARG A 380 17.58 1.89 -23.20
N ASP A 381 17.64 1.15 -22.10
CA ASP A 381 18.30 -0.15 -22.07
C ASP A 381 17.51 -1.19 -22.89
N THR A 382 16.18 -1.19 -22.84
CA THR A 382 15.34 -2.02 -23.73
C THR A 382 15.49 -1.67 -25.22
N GLU A 383 15.57 -0.38 -25.58
CA GLU A 383 15.86 0.04 -26.96
C GLU A 383 17.24 -0.46 -27.41
N LYS A 384 18.26 -0.30 -26.55
CA LYS A 384 19.67 -0.63 -26.79
C LYS A 384 19.95 -2.14 -26.86
N GLU A 385 19.26 -2.93 -26.03
CA GLU A 385 19.39 -4.40 -25.99
C GLU A 385 18.46 -5.10 -26.99
N GLY A 386 17.50 -4.38 -27.58
CA GLY A 386 16.56 -4.93 -28.56
C GLY A 386 15.52 -5.91 -27.98
N LYS A 387 15.35 -5.90 -26.65
CA LYS A 387 14.43 -6.75 -25.88
C LYS A 387 14.22 -6.18 -24.47
N GLY A 388 13.15 -6.58 -23.77
CA GLY A 388 12.85 -6.11 -22.42
C GLY A 388 11.35 -5.93 -22.18
N TYR A 389 10.96 -4.70 -21.80
CA TYR A 389 9.59 -4.35 -21.39
C TYR A 389 9.21 -2.92 -21.82
N PHE A 390 7.92 -2.59 -21.73
CA PHE A 390 7.43 -1.22 -21.84
C PHE A 390 6.60 -0.83 -20.62
N GLU A 391 6.35 0.47 -20.44
CA GLU A 391 5.72 1.08 -19.28
C GLU A 391 4.45 1.81 -19.71
N ASP A 392 3.27 1.31 -19.32
CA ASP A 392 2.00 2.00 -19.55
C ASP A 392 1.77 3.03 -18.43
N ARG A 393 1.89 4.32 -18.76
CA ARG A 393 1.80 5.44 -17.80
C ARG A 393 0.36 5.93 -17.58
N ARG A 394 -0.59 5.40 -18.36
CA ARG A 394 -2.00 5.80 -18.33
C ARG A 394 -2.81 5.37 -17.10
N PRO A 395 -2.55 4.27 -16.37
CA PRO A 395 -3.36 3.92 -15.21
C PRO A 395 -3.22 4.94 -14.07
N ALA A 396 -4.35 5.32 -13.48
CA ALA A 396 -4.41 6.12 -12.26
C ALA A 396 -4.05 5.29 -11.02
N SER A 397 -3.62 5.94 -9.94
CA SER A 397 -3.36 5.30 -8.64
C SER A 397 -4.55 4.53 -8.04
N ASN A 398 -5.79 4.81 -8.46
CA ASN A 398 -7.02 4.11 -8.07
C ASN A 398 -7.54 3.13 -9.15
N MET A 399 -6.67 2.60 -9.99
CA MET A 399 -7.03 1.51 -10.90
C MET A 399 -7.24 0.18 -10.14
N ASP A 400 -8.04 -0.72 -10.71
CA ASP A 400 -8.09 -2.12 -10.26
C ASP A 400 -6.98 -2.91 -11.00
N PRO A 401 -6.01 -3.52 -10.30
CA PRO A 401 -4.90 -4.20 -10.94
C PRO A 401 -5.34 -5.45 -11.70
N TYR A 402 -6.43 -6.12 -11.32
CA TYR A 402 -6.98 -7.24 -12.08
C TYR A 402 -7.51 -6.78 -13.43
N ILE A 403 -8.18 -5.62 -13.48
CA ILE A 403 -8.63 -5.02 -14.73
C ILE A 403 -7.43 -4.63 -15.59
N VAL A 404 -6.52 -3.80 -15.08
CA VAL A 404 -5.40 -3.25 -15.87
C VAL A 404 -4.48 -4.36 -16.40
N THR A 405 -4.05 -5.29 -15.55
CA THR A 405 -3.11 -6.35 -15.96
C THR A 405 -3.73 -7.27 -17.01
N SER A 406 -4.95 -7.77 -16.77
CA SER A 406 -5.60 -8.70 -17.70
C SER A 406 -6.01 -8.03 -19.01
N MET A 407 -6.42 -6.75 -19.00
CA MET A 407 -6.74 -6.02 -20.22
C MET A 407 -5.51 -5.74 -21.09
N ILE A 408 -4.33 -5.53 -20.48
CA ILE A 408 -3.04 -5.47 -21.20
C ILE A 408 -2.72 -6.83 -21.84
N ALA A 409 -2.90 -7.96 -21.13
CA ALA A 409 -2.72 -9.29 -21.71
C ALA A 409 -3.71 -9.59 -22.83
N GLU A 410 -5.00 -9.28 -22.64
CA GLU A 410 -6.04 -9.44 -23.67
C GLU A 410 -5.67 -8.65 -24.93
N THR A 411 -5.43 -7.35 -24.81
CA THR A 411 -5.13 -6.49 -25.97
C THR A 411 -3.84 -6.91 -26.67
N THR A 412 -2.78 -7.25 -25.93
CA THR A 412 -1.47 -7.53 -26.55
C THR A 412 -1.39 -8.95 -27.13
N ILE A 413 -1.93 -9.97 -26.45
CA ILE A 413 -1.80 -11.38 -26.83
C ILE A 413 -3.02 -11.85 -27.64
N LEU A 414 -4.22 -11.79 -27.06
CA LEU A 414 -5.42 -12.46 -27.57
C LEU A 414 -6.14 -11.66 -28.68
N TRP A 415 -6.25 -10.35 -28.49
CA TRP A 415 -7.01 -9.47 -29.39
C TRP A 415 -6.34 -9.32 -30.76
N LYS A 416 -7.18 -9.20 -31.78
CA LYS A 416 -6.81 -9.04 -33.20
C LYS A 416 -7.65 -7.88 -33.75
N PRO A 417 -7.02 -6.90 -34.43
CA PRO A 417 -7.73 -5.81 -35.10
C PRO A 417 -8.50 -6.29 -36.34
#